data_AF-A0A2D6KX30-F1
#
_entry.id   AF-A0A2D6KX30-F1
#
_cell.length_a   1.000
_cell.length_b   1.000
_cell.length_c   1.000
_cell.angle_alpha   90.00
_cell.angle_beta   90.00
_cell.angle_gamma   90.00
#
_symmetry.space_group_name_H-M   'P 1'
#
loop_
_entity.id
_entity.type
_entity.pdbx_description
1 polymer ?
#
loop_
_entity_poly.entity_id
_entity_poly.type
_entity_poly.pdbx_seq_one_letter_code
_entity_poly.pdbx_strand_id
1 'polypeptide(L)'
;MAENTLQARTKTIKVEVRTWDSLKSIKKENETFNDVIKDLLDERTKTLGSSGIKAVRYKRETIFFISYDFKEEVGFEFEYNDIKNTKSDFVLDLKIKKVFIGKRILNPSKFFGVDNAHKHFSKLFLWIYLKSIALALSKEFRIRFPENDFYFKYEHIAPWRQLYYEYNLSQESFKSDIEEPLELSETEKVSKDWIGKIRKSLSNKYMPLNETVQRGKK
;
A
#
# COMPACT_ATOMS: atom_id res chain seq x y z
N MET A 1 11.33 -52.80 7.63
CA MET A 1 10.41 -51.64 7.79
C MET A 1 10.92 -50.57 6.85
N ALA A 2 10.18 -50.28 5.77
CA ALA A 2 10.57 -49.27 4.79
C ALA A 2 10.02 -47.91 5.25
N GLU A 3 10.89 -46.97 5.60
CA GLU A 3 10.51 -45.58 5.84
C GLU A 3 10.03 -44.97 4.52
N ASN A 4 8.73 -44.72 4.42
CA ASN A 4 8.14 -43.89 3.38
C ASN A 4 8.63 -42.44 3.56
N THR A 5 9.80 -42.13 3.03
CA THR A 5 10.25 -40.74 2.85
C THR A 5 9.46 -40.14 1.69
N LEU A 6 8.41 -39.39 2.02
CA LEU A 6 7.67 -38.58 1.05
C LEU A 6 8.67 -37.71 0.27
N GLN A 7 8.74 -37.89 -1.06
CA GLN A 7 9.56 -37.05 -1.92
C GLN A 7 9.23 -35.57 -1.67
N ALA A 8 10.26 -34.76 -1.43
CA ALA A 8 10.11 -33.34 -1.22
C ALA A 8 9.38 -32.70 -2.42
N ARG A 9 8.29 -32.00 -2.13
CA ARG A 9 7.46 -31.38 -3.17
C ARG A 9 8.21 -30.21 -3.82
N THR A 10 8.67 -30.39 -5.05
CA THR A 10 9.26 -29.32 -5.85
C THR A 10 8.17 -28.39 -6.40
N LYS A 11 8.39 -27.07 -6.32
CA LYS A 11 7.52 -26.06 -6.93
C LYS A 11 8.35 -25.18 -7.88
N THR A 12 7.80 -24.92 -9.05
CA THR A 12 8.40 -24.00 -10.03
C THR A 12 7.87 -22.59 -9.77
N ILE A 13 8.76 -21.61 -9.73
CA ILE A 13 8.44 -20.19 -9.58
C ILE A 13 8.89 -19.47 -10.86
N LYS A 14 8.06 -18.56 -11.37
CA LYS A 14 8.44 -17.66 -12.46
C LYS A 14 9.02 -16.39 -11.86
N VAL A 15 10.16 -15.97 -12.37
CA VAL A 15 10.85 -14.74 -11.97
C VAL A 15 11.18 -13.93 -13.21
N GLU A 16 11.36 -12.62 -13.04
CA GLU A 16 11.80 -11.75 -14.13
C GLU A 16 13.23 -12.10 -14.58
N VAL A 17 13.53 -11.83 -15.86
CA VAL A 17 14.82 -12.18 -16.48
C VAL A 17 15.99 -11.56 -15.72
N ARG A 18 15.87 -10.28 -15.33
CA ARG A 18 16.93 -9.59 -14.56
C ARG A 18 17.18 -10.25 -13.20
N THR A 19 16.10 -10.62 -12.50
CA THR A 19 16.19 -11.34 -11.23
C THR A 19 16.85 -12.71 -11.39
N TRP A 20 16.54 -13.41 -12.48
CA TRP A 20 17.15 -14.71 -12.80
C TRP A 20 18.65 -14.60 -13.05
N ASP A 21 19.09 -13.59 -13.82
CA ASP A 21 20.50 -13.37 -14.10
C ASP A 21 21.29 -12.98 -12.84
N SER A 22 20.70 -12.18 -11.94
CA SER A 22 21.30 -11.89 -10.63
C SER A 22 21.41 -13.13 -9.75
N LEU A 23 20.40 -14.01 -9.73
CA LEU A 23 20.48 -15.26 -8.96
C LEU A 23 21.58 -16.18 -9.48
N LYS A 24 21.78 -16.23 -10.81
CA LYS A 24 22.86 -17.02 -11.43
C LYS A 24 24.24 -16.49 -11.08
N SER A 25 24.44 -15.17 -11.03
CA SER A 25 25.75 -14.59 -10.74
C SER A 25 26.17 -14.78 -9.28
N ILE A 26 25.21 -14.89 -8.36
CA ILE A 26 25.47 -15.07 -6.92
C ILE A 26 25.68 -16.56 -6.57
N LYS A 27 25.07 -17.48 -7.32
CA LYS A 27 25.13 -18.93 -7.06
C LYS A 27 26.54 -19.49 -7.27
N LYS A 28 27.10 -20.15 -6.26
CA LYS A 28 28.35 -20.91 -6.41
C LYS A 28 28.13 -22.27 -7.06
N GLU A 29 29.19 -22.89 -7.58
CA GLU A 29 29.11 -24.16 -8.30
C GLU A 29 28.49 -25.28 -7.44
N ASN A 30 28.77 -25.30 -6.14
CA ASN A 30 28.34 -26.32 -5.18
C ASN A 30 27.01 -26.04 -4.45
N GLU A 31 26.34 -24.92 -4.74
CA GLU A 31 25.07 -24.54 -4.10
C GLU A 31 23.88 -24.81 -5.05
N THR A 32 22.68 -25.04 -4.51
CA THR A 32 21.44 -25.01 -5.31
C THR A 32 20.82 -23.61 -5.27
N PHE A 33 19.91 -23.28 -6.19
CA PHE A 33 19.16 -22.01 -6.11
C PHE A 33 18.29 -21.91 -4.85
N ASN A 34 17.83 -23.04 -4.31
CA ASN A 34 17.14 -23.04 -3.02
C ASN A 34 18.07 -22.63 -1.89
N ASP A 35 19.34 -23.03 -1.94
CA ASP A 35 20.34 -22.63 -0.94
C ASP A 35 20.65 -21.15 -1.07
N VAL A 36 20.86 -20.65 -2.29
CA VAL A 36 21.04 -19.20 -2.54
C VAL A 36 19.85 -18.39 -2.04
N ILE A 37 18.60 -18.83 -2.33
CA ILE A 37 17.40 -18.14 -1.85
C ILE A 37 17.32 -18.19 -0.33
N LYS A 38 17.63 -19.34 0.30
CA LYS A 38 17.68 -19.45 1.75
C LYS A 38 18.74 -18.55 2.36
N ASP A 39 19.93 -18.48 1.79
CA ASP A 39 21.02 -17.63 2.28
C ASP A 39 20.65 -16.15 2.15
N LEU A 40 20.05 -15.75 1.02
CA LEU A 40 19.53 -14.39 0.84
C LEU A 40 18.42 -14.07 1.85
N LEU A 41 17.51 -15.02 2.11
CA LEU A 41 16.47 -14.86 3.12
C LEU A 41 17.07 -14.81 4.53
N ASP A 42 18.07 -15.63 4.84
CA ASP A 42 18.77 -15.69 6.12
C ASP A 42 19.57 -14.40 6.37
N GLU A 43 20.28 -13.91 5.37
CA GLU A 43 20.99 -12.62 5.39
C GLU A 43 20.00 -11.47 5.62
N ARG A 44 18.86 -11.49 4.92
CA ARG A 44 17.78 -10.49 5.12
C ARG A 44 17.06 -10.63 6.46
N THR A 45 17.04 -11.81 7.07
CA THR A 45 16.27 -12.10 8.30
C THR A 45 17.10 -12.09 9.59
N LYS A 46 18.43 -12.14 9.53
CA LYS A 46 19.31 -12.11 10.72
C LYS A 46 19.58 -10.67 11.22
N THR A 47 19.17 -10.39 12.46
CA THR A 47 19.99 -9.62 13.43
C THR A 47 19.48 -9.80 14.87
N LEU A 48 20.44 -10.05 15.77
CA LEU A 48 20.39 -10.20 17.23
C LEU A 48 19.50 -11.34 17.79
N GLY A 49 20.05 -12.56 17.79
CA GLY A 49 19.87 -13.46 18.93
C GLY A 49 18.88 -14.63 18.80
N SER A 50 18.24 -14.88 17.66
CA SER A 50 17.42 -16.09 17.50
C SER A 50 17.26 -16.52 16.03
N SER A 51 17.47 -17.82 15.79
CA SER A 51 17.42 -18.52 14.50
C SER A 51 15.99 -18.75 13.96
N GLY A 52 15.12 -17.75 14.10
CA GLY A 52 13.74 -17.81 13.61
C GLY A 52 13.53 -16.91 12.40
N ILE A 53 12.99 -17.46 11.31
CA ILE A 53 12.47 -16.70 10.17
C ILE A 53 11.48 -15.65 10.71
N LYS A 54 11.84 -14.36 10.65
CA LYS A 54 10.87 -13.28 10.89
C LYS A 54 9.89 -13.28 9.72
N ALA A 55 8.72 -13.89 9.90
CA ALA A 55 7.56 -13.55 9.09
C ALA A 55 7.41 -12.02 9.13
N VAL A 56 7.34 -11.36 7.96
CA VAL A 56 7.01 -9.94 7.90
C VAL A 56 5.65 -9.79 8.57
N ARG A 57 5.65 -9.21 9.77
CA ARG A 57 4.41 -8.96 10.51
C ARG A 57 3.73 -7.79 9.84
N TYR A 58 2.43 -7.88 9.61
CA TYR A 58 1.66 -6.76 9.10
C TYR A 58 0.81 -6.20 10.24
N LYS A 59 0.87 -4.89 10.43
CA LYS A 59 0.00 -4.13 11.31
C LYS A 59 -1.22 -3.70 10.51
N ARG A 60 -2.39 -3.66 11.16
CA ARG A 60 -3.64 -3.17 10.57
C ARG A 60 -4.12 -1.97 11.33
N GLU A 61 -4.51 -0.96 10.58
CA GLU A 61 -4.99 0.29 11.10
C GLU A 61 -6.26 0.69 10.37
N THR A 62 -7.15 1.38 11.09
CA THR A 62 -8.36 1.93 10.49
C THR A 62 -8.41 3.41 10.76
N ILE A 63 -8.57 4.19 9.70
CA ILE A 63 -8.79 5.64 9.77
C ILE A 63 -10.20 5.96 9.34
N PHE A 64 -10.85 6.85 10.06
CA PHE A 64 -12.15 7.39 9.69
C PHE A 64 -11.99 8.87 9.38
N PHE A 65 -12.69 9.34 8.36
CA PHE A 65 -12.81 10.76 8.10
C PHE A 65 -14.17 11.09 7.53
N ILE A 66 -14.56 12.34 7.78
CA ILE A 66 -15.76 12.95 7.24
C ILE A 66 -15.31 13.80 6.05
N SER A 67 -15.76 13.46 4.84
CA SER A 67 -15.59 14.33 3.67
C SER A 67 -16.93 14.95 3.30
N TYR A 68 -16.90 16.21 2.88
CA TYR A 68 -18.04 16.89 2.27
C TYR A 68 -18.60 16.11 1.06
N ASP A 69 -17.75 15.38 0.34
CA ASP A 69 -18.13 14.60 -0.84
C ASP A 69 -18.99 13.38 -0.49
N PHE A 70 -18.81 12.81 0.70
CA PHE A 70 -19.51 11.59 1.11
C PHE A 70 -20.75 11.84 1.97
N LYS A 71 -20.84 13.02 2.62
CA LYS A 71 -21.90 13.37 3.57
C LYS A 71 -22.11 12.37 4.73
N GLU A 72 -21.24 11.37 4.84
CA GLU A 72 -21.18 10.37 5.89
C GLU A 72 -19.72 10.05 6.21
N GLU A 73 -19.49 9.48 7.38
CA GLU A 73 -18.16 9.04 7.81
C GLU A 73 -17.73 7.82 6.99
N VAL A 74 -16.54 7.90 6.40
CA VAL A 74 -15.94 6.81 5.62
C VAL A 74 -14.69 6.33 6.34
N GLY A 75 -14.66 5.02 6.62
CA GLY A 75 -13.52 4.35 7.21
C GLY A 75 -12.65 3.64 6.16
N PHE A 76 -11.35 3.58 6.39
CA PHE A 76 -10.41 2.84 5.54
C PHE A 76 -9.54 1.97 6.43
N GLU A 77 -9.64 0.64 6.25
CA GLU A 77 -8.68 -0.30 6.80
C GLU A 77 -7.49 -0.36 5.86
N PHE A 78 -6.29 -0.13 6.38
CA PHE A 78 -5.05 -0.37 5.67
C PHE A 78 -4.14 -1.26 6.51
N GLU A 79 -3.29 -2.00 5.82
CA GLU A 79 -2.24 -2.80 6.45
C GLU A 79 -0.89 -2.34 5.94
N TYR A 80 0.12 -2.40 6.80
CA TYR A 80 1.49 -2.11 6.43
C TYR A 80 2.44 -3.08 7.16
N ASN A 81 3.58 -3.37 6.53
CA ASN A 81 4.59 -4.21 7.15
C ASN A 81 5.18 -3.53 8.39
N ASP A 82 5.49 -4.34 9.39
CA ASP A 82 6.28 -3.91 10.53
C ASP A 82 7.66 -3.45 10.03
N ILE A 83 8.06 -2.27 10.48
CA ILE A 83 9.29 -1.64 10.04
C ILE A 83 10.40 -2.05 11.01
N LYS A 84 11.54 -2.51 10.49
CA LYS A 84 12.71 -2.79 11.34
C LYS A 84 13.09 -1.52 12.11
N ASN A 85 13.55 -1.67 13.35
CA ASN A 85 13.85 -0.57 14.30
C ASN A 85 14.88 0.50 13.83
N THR A 86 15.36 0.45 12.58
CA THR A 86 16.34 1.37 12.00
C THR A 86 15.72 2.22 10.91
N LYS A 87 15.62 3.53 11.15
CA LYS A 87 15.08 4.53 10.20
C LYS A 87 15.81 4.57 8.85
N SER A 88 17.07 4.14 8.83
CA SER A 88 17.95 4.20 7.66
C SER A 88 17.74 3.11 6.62
N ASP A 89 17.05 2.01 6.96
CA ASP A 89 16.85 0.89 6.04
C ASP A 89 15.47 0.26 6.26
N PHE A 90 14.45 0.91 5.70
CA PHE A 90 13.11 0.35 5.63
C PHE A 90 12.51 0.55 4.24
N VAL A 91 11.41 -0.16 3.98
CA VAL A 91 10.48 0.06 2.87
C VAL A 91 9.09 -0.21 3.44
N LEU A 92 8.13 0.69 3.20
CA LEU A 92 6.77 0.58 3.70
C LEU A 92 5.86 -0.05 2.63
N ASP A 93 5.59 -1.34 2.76
CA ASP A 93 4.57 -2.06 1.99
C ASP A 93 3.17 -1.78 2.55
N LEU A 94 2.57 -0.66 2.16
CA LEU A 94 1.24 -0.24 2.57
C LEU A 94 0.16 -0.65 1.55
N LYS A 95 -0.95 -1.23 2.06
CA LYS A 95 -2.10 -1.64 1.26
C LYS A 95 -3.41 -1.23 1.91
N ILE A 96 -4.26 -0.52 1.17
CA ILE A 96 -5.65 -0.30 1.58
C ILE A 96 -6.44 -1.60 1.34
N LYS A 97 -7.10 -2.11 2.37
CA LYS A 97 -7.76 -3.42 2.38
C LYS A 97 -9.27 -3.33 2.27
N LYS A 98 -9.87 -2.40 3.01
CA LYS A 98 -11.33 -2.27 3.10
C LYS A 98 -11.73 -0.81 3.17
N VAL A 99 -12.92 -0.52 2.66
CA VAL A 99 -13.60 0.76 2.83
C VAL A 99 -14.91 0.51 3.58
N PHE A 100 -15.12 1.22 4.68
CA PHE A 100 -16.30 1.15 5.53
C PHE A 100 -17.18 2.36 5.30
N ILE A 101 -18.45 2.13 4.96
CA ILE A 101 -19.42 3.22 4.76
C ILE A 101 -20.74 2.84 5.41
N GLY A 102 -21.10 3.53 6.48
CA GLY A 102 -22.16 3.11 7.39
C GLY A 102 -21.95 1.65 7.82
N LYS A 103 -22.93 0.78 7.52
CA LYS A 103 -22.86 -0.67 7.82
C LYS A 103 -22.23 -1.52 6.71
N ARG A 104 -21.75 -0.91 5.61
CA ARG A 104 -21.27 -1.62 4.42
C ARG A 104 -19.75 -1.69 4.41
N ILE A 105 -19.21 -2.82 3.95
CA ILE A 105 -17.79 -3.02 3.66
C ILE A 105 -17.64 -3.15 2.15
N LEU A 106 -16.79 -2.32 1.56
CA LEU A 106 -16.50 -2.30 0.13
C LEU A 106 -15.04 -2.66 -0.13
N ASN A 107 -14.82 -3.29 -1.28
CA ASN A 107 -13.49 -3.47 -1.84
C ASN A 107 -12.95 -2.11 -2.35
N PRO A 108 -11.68 -1.76 -2.06
CA PRO A 108 -11.07 -0.51 -2.49
C PRO A 108 -11.23 -0.24 -3.99
N SER A 109 -10.97 -1.23 -4.85
CA SER A 109 -11.08 -1.05 -6.30
C SER A 109 -12.48 -0.67 -6.76
N LYS A 110 -13.49 -1.24 -6.09
CA LYS A 110 -14.89 -0.89 -6.35
C LYS A 110 -15.24 0.52 -5.88
N PHE A 111 -14.69 0.93 -4.75
CA PHE A 111 -14.95 2.25 -4.17
C PHE A 111 -14.27 3.37 -4.97
N PHE A 112 -12.98 3.21 -5.24
CA PHE A 112 -12.18 4.20 -5.96
C PHE A 112 -12.36 4.16 -7.48
N GLY A 113 -12.98 3.09 -8.00
CA GLY A 113 -13.20 2.92 -9.43
C GLY A 113 -11.90 2.69 -10.21
N VAL A 114 -10.89 2.10 -9.57
CA VAL A 114 -9.54 1.80 -10.12
C VAL A 114 -9.10 0.41 -9.67
N ASP A 115 -8.30 -0.29 -10.46
CA ASP A 115 -7.68 -1.54 -10.03
C ASP A 115 -6.29 -1.32 -9.41
N ASN A 116 -5.58 -2.40 -9.10
CA ASN A 116 -4.28 -2.33 -8.46
C ASN A 116 -3.18 -1.72 -9.35
N ALA A 117 -3.28 -1.89 -10.67
CA ALA A 117 -2.33 -1.34 -11.63
C ALA A 117 -2.60 0.15 -11.88
N HIS A 118 -3.88 0.54 -11.87
CA HIS A 118 -4.33 1.89 -12.21
C HIS A 118 -4.71 2.73 -10.99
N LYS A 119 -4.24 2.36 -9.80
CA LYS A 119 -4.65 2.96 -8.52
C LYS A 119 -4.35 4.47 -8.45
N HIS A 120 -3.32 4.93 -9.17
CA HIS A 120 -2.87 6.33 -9.21
C HIS A 120 -3.78 7.23 -10.07
N PHE A 121 -4.68 6.67 -10.88
CA PHE A 121 -5.70 7.44 -11.60
C PHE A 121 -6.71 8.13 -10.67
N SER A 122 -6.91 7.60 -9.46
CA SER A 122 -7.83 8.17 -8.49
C SER A 122 -7.08 9.07 -7.51
N LYS A 123 -7.26 10.39 -7.64
CA LYS A 123 -6.72 11.36 -6.67
C LYS A 123 -7.13 11.05 -5.23
N LEU A 124 -8.37 10.58 -5.04
CA LEU A 124 -8.84 10.17 -3.71
C LEU A 124 -8.08 8.94 -3.19
N PHE A 125 -7.84 7.93 -4.03
CA PHE A 125 -7.02 6.78 -3.63
C PHE A 125 -5.64 7.25 -3.18
N LEU A 126 -4.98 8.07 -4.01
CA LEU A 126 -3.62 8.57 -3.74
C LEU A 126 -3.58 9.39 -2.44
N TRP A 127 -4.58 10.23 -2.22
CA TRP A 127 -4.72 10.99 -0.98
C TRP A 127 -4.83 10.08 0.26
N ILE A 128 -5.67 9.06 0.21
CA ILE A 128 -5.83 8.10 1.32
C ILE A 128 -4.57 7.29 1.53
N TYR A 129 -3.92 6.87 0.45
CA TYR A 129 -2.65 6.16 0.52
C TYR A 129 -1.58 6.99 1.25
N LEU A 130 -1.36 8.24 0.84
CA LEU A 130 -0.38 9.13 1.46
C LEU A 130 -0.73 9.49 2.91
N LYS A 131 -2.02 9.66 3.23
CA LYS A 131 -2.46 9.79 4.63
C LYS A 131 -2.15 8.55 5.47
N SER A 132 -2.32 7.37 4.89
CA SER A 132 -2.01 6.11 5.56
C SER A 132 -0.51 5.98 5.81
N ILE A 133 0.33 6.45 4.87
CA ILE A 133 1.78 6.56 5.07
C ILE A 133 2.11 7.50 6.22
N ALA A 134 1.54 8.71 6.25
CA ALA A 134 1.77 9.66 7.33
C ALA A 134 1.44 9.05 8.70
N LEU A 135 0.31 8.34 8.79
CA LEU A 135 -0.09 7.67 10.03
C LEU A 135 0.87 6.53 10.42
N ALA A 136 1.28 5.69 9.46
CA ALA A 136 2.25 4.63 9.70
C ALA A 136 3.58 5.20 10.20
N LEU A 137 4.12 6.21 9.53
CA LEU A 137 5.36 6.89 9.93
C LEU A 137 5.24 7.55 11.31
N SER A 138 4.10 8.17 11.62
CA SER A 138 3.84 8.74 12.94
C SER A 138 3.84 7.66 14.02
N LYS A 139 3.22 6.50 13.77
CA LYS A 139 3.18 5.38 14.72
C LYS A 139 4.54 4.72 14.93
N GLU A 140 5.25 4.42 13.86
CA GLU A 140 6.51 3.66 13.93
C GLU A 140 7.70 4.52 14.35
N PHE A 141 7.74 5.78 13.90
CA PHE A 141 8.91 6.65 14.08
C PHE A 141 8.63 7.91 14.90
N ARG A 142 7.40 8.07 15.42
CA ARG A 142 6.96 9.23 16.23
C ARG A 142 7.14 10.56 15.50
N ILE A 143 6.94 10.54 14.19
CA ILE A 143 7.00 11.73 13.34
C ILE A 143 5.82 12.64 13.66
N ARG A 144 6.13 13.92 13.88
CA ARG A 144 5.12 14.96 14.04
C ARG A 144 4.82 15.55 12.68
N PHE A 145 3.57 15.44 12.27
CA PHE A 145 3.02 16.14 11.13
C PHE A 145 2.36 17.43 11.64
N PRO A 146 2.47 18.57 10.95
CA PRO A 146 1.82 19.81 11.36
C PRO A 146 0.30 19.59 11.52
N GLU A 147 -0.23 19.77 12.75
CA GLU A 147 -1.64 19.47 13.09
C GLU A 147 -2.66 20.33 12.33
N ASN A 148 -2.23 21.48 11.81
CA ASN A 148 -3.09 22.42 11.07
C ASN A 148 -3.21 22.14 9.57
N ASP A 149 -2.52 21.11 9.07
CA ASP A 149 -2.54 20.78 7.65
C ASP A 149 -3.39 19.51 7.41
N PHE A 150 -4.69 19.63 7.71
CA PHE A 150 -5.72 18.89 6.97
C PHE A 150 -5.57 19.10 5.43
N TYR A 151 -4.80 20.12 5.04
CA TYR A 151 -4.37 20.53 3.71
C TYR A 151 -2.84 20.49 3.50
N PHE A 152 -2.10 19.59 4.17
CA PHE A 152 -0.76 19.25 3.69
C PHE A 152 -0.94 18.94 2.21
N LYS A 153 -0.37 19.75 1.32
CA LYS A 153 -0.54 19.60 -0.12
C LYS A 153 0.22 18.33 -0.48
N TYR A 154 -0.41 17.19 -0.23
CA TYR A 154 0.17 15.86 -0.31
C TYR A 154 0.61 15.56 -1.74
N GLU A 155 0.00 16.25 -2.71
CA GLU A 155 0.36 16.27 -4.13
C GLU A 155 1.73 16.94 -4.36
N HIS A 156 2.27 17.69 -3.40
CA HIS A 156 3.60 18.29 -3.49
C HIS A 156 4.65 17.41 -2.82
N ILE A 157 5.69 17.09 -3.59
CA ILE A 157 6.79 16.25 -3.15
C ILE A 157 7.73 16.92 -2.14
N ALA A 158 7.89 18.26 -2.19
CA ALA A 158 8.89 18.98 -1.39
C ALA A 158 8.68 18.85 0.13
N PRO A 159 7.46 19.04 0.67
CA PRO A 159 7.20 18.82 2.10
C PRO A 159 7.49 17.40 2.58
N TRP A 160 7.20 16.38 1.75
CA TRP A 160 7.56 15.00 2.07
C TRP A 160 9.07 14.77 2.09
N ARG A 161 9.77 15.31 1.09
CA ARG A 161 11.24 15.20 1.02
C ARG A 161 11.90 15.84 2.23
N GLN A 162 11.42 17.02 2.63
CA GLN A 162 11.87 17.69 3.84
C GLN A 162 11.63 16.82 5.09
N LEU A 163 10.45 16.24 5.24
CA LEU A 163 10.12 15.37 6.38
C LEU A 163 11.01 14.12 6.44
N TYR A 164 11.24 13.45 5.31
CA TYR A 164 12.13 12.29 5.27
C TYR A 164 13.58 12.65 5.63
N TYR A 165 14.05 13.83 5.20
CA TYR A 165 15.36 14.34 5.56
C TYR A 165 15.46 14.70 7.05
N GLU A 166 14.52 15.50 7.57
CA GLU A 166 14.52 15.96 8.98
C GLU A 166 14.49 14.82 9.98
N TYR A 167 13.78 13.74 9.66
CA TYR A 167 13.65 12.58 10.53
C TYR A 167 14.69 11.48 10.26
N ASN A 168 15.64 11.71 9.34
CA ASN A 168 16.66 10.74 8.90
C ASN A 168 16.06 9.39 8.47
N LEU A 169 15.02 9.44 7.63
CA LEU A 169 14.38 8.25 7.05
C LEU A 169 15.09 7.79 5.78
N SER A 170 14.89 6.52 5.42
CA SER A 170 15.43 5.91 4.20
C SER A 170 15.03 6.67 2.92
N GLN A 171 16.01 6.92 2.05
CA GLN A 171 15.76 7.51 0.73
C GLN A 171 15.01 6.54 -0.19
N GLU A 172 15.28 5.25 -0.06
CA GLU A 172 14.60 4.18 -0.78
C GLU A 172 13.11 4.13 -0.40
N SER A 173 12.80 4.26 0.89
CA SER A 173 11.42 4.43 1.35
C SER A 173 10.79 5.68 0.75
N PHE A 174 11.47 6.83 0.79
CA PHE A 174 10.93 8.06 0.19
C PHE A 174 10.55 7.87 -1.29
N LYS A 175 11.43 7.21 -2.06
CA LYS A 175 11.20 6.92 -3.48
C LYS A 175 9.97 6.04 -3.69
N SER A 176 9.92 4.91 -3.02
CA SER A 176 8.82 3.93 -3.10
C SER A 176 7.49 4.49 -2.60
N ASP A 177 7.51 5.16 -1.46
CA ASP A 177 6.30 5.50 -0.71
C ASP A 177 5.67 6.80 -1.22
N ILE A 178 6.48 7.73 -1.71
CA ILE A 178 6.05 9.09 -2.07
C ILE A 178 6.33 9.43 -3.54
N GLU A 179 7.60 9.37 -3.96
CA GLU A 179 8.02 9.90 -5.26
C GLU A 179 7.37 9.15 -6.42
N GLU A 180 7.50 7.82 -6.46
CA GLU A 180 6.96 6.98 -7.52
C GLU A 180 5.41 7.07 -7.60
N PRO A 181 4.65 6.97 -6.49
CA PRO A 181 3.19 7.16 -6.53
C PRO A 181 2.72 8.51 -7.07
N LEU A 182 3.46 9.59 -6.80
CA LEU A 182 3.15 10.92 -7.31
C LEU A 182 3.52 11.03 -8.80
N GLU A 183 4.69 10.54 -9.20
CA GLU A 183 5.13 10.52 -10.60
C GLU A 183 4.17 9.72 -11.49
N LEU A 184 3.73 8.53 -11.03
CA LEU A 184 2.72 7.73 -11.72
C LEU A 184 1.40 8.50 -11.88
N SER A 185 0.99 9.26 -10.87
CA SER A 185 -0.25 10.04 -10.96
C SER A 185 -0.21 11.18 -12.00
N GLU A 186 0.99 11.68 -12.32
CA GLU A 186 1.18 12.72 -13.34
C GLU A 186 1.37 12.13 -14.74
N THR A 187 2.11 11.02 -14.84
CA THR A 187 2.48 10.40 -16.11
C THR A 187 1.36 9.52 -16.68
N GLU A 188 0.62 8.81 -15.83
CA GLU A 188 -0.47 7.96 -16.29
C GLU A 188 -1.72 8.80 -16.58
N LYS A 189 -2.05 8.97 -17.87
CA LYS A 189 -3.23 9.74 -18.29
C LYS A 189 -4.51 8.93 -18.20
N VAL A 190 -5.49 9.45 -17.46
CA VAL A 190 -6.79 8.81 -17.29
C VAL A 190 -7.64 8.91 -18.56
N SER A 191 -8.06 7.78 -19.13
CA SER A 191 -9.02 7.76 -20.24
C SER A 191 -10.40 8.31 -19.82
N LYS A 192 -11.20 8.82 -20.77
CA LYS A 192 -12.57 9.28 -20.49
C LYS A 192 -13.46 8.20 -19.86
N ASP A 193 -13.28 6.94 -20.28
CA ASP A 193 -14.02 5.80 -19.72
C ASP A 193 -13.66 5.56 -18.25
N TRP A 194 -12.36 5.67 -17.92
CA TRP A 194 -11.89 5.57 -16.53
C TRP A 194 -12.35 6.74 -15.68
N ILE A 195 -12.33 7.97 -16.19
CA ILE A 195 -12.94 9.13 -15.51
C ILE A 195 -14.42 8.85 -15.21
N GLY A 196 -15.14 8.27 -16.17
CA GLY A 196 -16.53 7.84 -15.99
C GLY A 196 -16.70 6.78 -14.90
N LYS A 197 -15.81 5.78 -14.84
CA LYS A 197 -15.82 4.74 -13.78
C LYS A 197 -15.56 5.32 -12.39
N ILE A 198 -14.55 6.19 -12.25
CA ILE A 198 -14.21 6.85 -10.98
C ILE A 198 -15.36 7.74 -10.52
N ARG A 199 -15.92 8.57 -11.41
CA ARG A 199 -17.09 9.40 -11.07
C ARG A 199 -18.28 8.55 -10.67
N LYS A 200 -18.58 7.48 -11.41
CA LYS A 200 -19.66 6.55 -11.09
C LYS A 200 -19.44 5.84 -9.76
N SER A 201 -18.23 5.44 -9.41
CA SER A 201 -17.98 4.77 -8.13
C SER A 201 -18.21 5.72 -6.94
N LEU A 202 -17.88 7.00 -7.12
CA LEU A 202 -18.16 8.06 -6.14
C LEU A 202 -19.66 8.43 -6.11
N SER A 203 -20.35 8.41 -7.27
CA SER A 203 -21.76 8.83 -7.38
C SER A 203 -22.79 7.72 -7.11
N ASN A 204 -22.50 6.46 -7.48
CA ASN A 204 -23.52 5.40 -7.56
C ASN A 204 -23.90 4.75 -6.23
N LYS A 205 -23.63 5.36 -5.08
CA LYS A 205 -24.15 4.85 -3.81
C LYS A 205 -24.41 5.86 -2.69
N TYR A 206 -24.20 7.16 -2.93
CA TYR A 206 -24.12 8.17 -1.84
C TYR A 206 -24.95 9.43 -2.05
N MET A 207 -25.78 9.50 -3.10
CA MET A 207 -26.93 10.39 -3.12
C MET A 207 -28.20 9.55 -2.99
N PRO A 208 -29.05 9.78 -1.97
CA PRO A 208 -30.43 9.37 -2.10
C PRO A 208 -30.96 10.04 -3.37
N LEU A 209 -31.65 9.27 -4.22
CA LEU A 209 -32.61 9.87 -5.14
C LEU A 209 -33.48 10.78 -4.27
N ASN A 210 -33.59 12.06 -4.64
CA ASN A 210 -34.78 12.80 -4.26
C ASN A 210 -35.94 11.97 -4.81
N GLU A 211 -36.61 11.25 -3.92
CA GLU A 211 -37.83 10.54 -4.23
C GLU A 211 -38.76 11.54 -4.88
N THR A 212 -39.22 11.11 -6.03
CA THR A 212 -40.27 11.68 -6.82
C THR A 212 -41.47 11.87 -5.89
N VAL A 213 -41.65 13.07 -5.35
CA VAL A 213 -42.97 13.49 -4.88
C VAL A 213 -43.80 13.68 -6.15
N GLN A 214 -44.35 12.57 -6.64
CA GLN A 214 -45.63 12.62 -7.30
C GLN A 214 -46.60 13.26 -6.31
N ARG A 215 -46.78 14.58 -6.39
CA ARG A 215 -48.02 15.19 -5.91
C ARG A 215 -49.10 14.70 -6.85
N GLY A 216 -49.67 13.57 -6.46
CA GLY A 216 -50.92 13.08 -6.99
C GLY A 216 -51.95 14.20 -6.90
N LYS A 217 -52.67 14.34 -8.02
CA LYS A 217 -53.98 14.96 -8.09
C LYS A 217 -54.82 14.55 -6.87
N LYS A 218 -55.33 15.53 -6.16
CA LYS A 218 -56.71 15.58 -5.68
C LYS A 218 -57.16 17.02 -5.70
#